data_AF-A0A402D3U3-F1
#
_entry.id   AF-A0A402D3U3-F1
#
_cell.length_a   1.000
_cell.length_b   1.000
_cell.length_c   1.000
_cell.angle_alpha   90.00
_cell.angle_beta   90.00
_cell.angle_gamma   90.00
#
_symmetry.space_group_name_H-M   'P 1'
#
loop_
_entity.id
_entity.type
_entity.pdbx_description
1 polymer ?
#
loop_
_entity_poly.entity_id
_entity_poly.type
_entity_poly.pdbx_seq_one_letter_code
_entity_poly.pdbx_strand_id
1 'polypeptide(L)'
;MIGRNSGIAGASIAAAVIFIALISEPLLFRSVIGRDSRLSCASNLRQLGLGLAQYEQDNDEKLPPRQNASGAGGALVSWRYLIYPYIKSRDSFRCPSNPAGPAPASQALPLATDDLSRSYAVNATHDDPMRSLGPFADAYGRGFSLDSSEAPGQTIAIVESTAAFSDFNPLFPEGFARKTNAAAQSGNLFSGHNRVTNAAFLDGHVQAMLPSHMLSQSGVNPWTVDTKPFTPMDEAKAAAVMQYSEKIYHEMREGPVRRRVFFWDIGRS
;
A
#
# COMPACT_ATOMS: atom_id res chain seq x y z
N MET A 1 -49.73 -57.74 1.62
CA MET A 1 -48.67 -57.30 0.69
C MET A 1 -49.20 -56.14 -0.13
N ILE A 2 -48.40 -55.07 -0.21
CA ILE A 2 -48.32 -53.97 -1.20
C ILE A 2 -48.01 -52.71 -0.38
N GLY A 3 -46.72 -52.40 -0.31
CA GLY A 3 -46.23 -51.11 0.15
C GLY A 3 -46.24 -50.10 -0.98
N ARG A 4 -46.30 -48.81 -0.63
CA ARG A 4 -45.76 -47.71 -1.45
C ARG A 4 -45.57 -46.46 -0.60
N ASN A 5 -44.31 -46.03 -0.52
CA ASN A 5 -43.83 -44.75 0.00
C ASN A 5 -44.43 -43.55 -0.75
N SER A 6 -44.71 -42.46 -0.03
CA SER A 6 -44.53 -41.02 -0.41
C SER A 6 -45.31 -40.16 0.60
N GLY A 7 -44.82 -39.06 1.17
CA GLY A 7 -43.58 -38.33 0.99
C GLY A 7 -43.33 -37.43 2.22
N ILE A 8 -42.07 -37.34 2.63
CA ILE A 8 -41.56 -36.28 3.51
C ILE A 8 -41.06 -35.16 2.59
N ALA A 9 -41.11 -33.92 3.11
CA ALA A 9 -40.44 -32.71 2.62
C ALA A 9 -41.19 -31.88 1.57
N GLY A 10 -42.07 -31.00 2.06
CA GLY A 10 -42.69 -29.93 1.27
C GLY A 10 -42.55 -28.55 1.91
N ALA A 11 -41.46 -28.27 2.65
CA ALA A 11 -41.34 -27.03 3.44
C ALA A 11 -39.96 -26.33 3.36
N SER A 12 -39.27 -26.35 2.22
CA SER A 12 -37.91 -25.77 2.18
C SER A 12 -37.55 -24.90 0.96
N ILE A 13 -38.50 -24.49 0.12
CA ILE A 13 -38.13 -23.73 -1.10
C ILE A 13 -38.82 -22.36 -1.24
N ALA A 14 -39.91 -22.09 -0.52
CA ALA A 14 -40.59 -20.79 -0.62
C ALA A 14 -39.93 -19.64 0.18
N ALA A 15 -39.08 -19.95 1.17
CA ALA A 15 -38.41 -18.94 1.99
C ALA A 15 -37.10 -18.38 1.36
N ALA A 16 -36.56 -19.04 0.34
CA ALA A 16 -35.30 -18.64 -0.29
C ALA A 16 -35.47 -17.61 -1.42
N VAL A 17 -36.67 -17.49 -2.00
CA VAL A 17 -36.91 -16.62 -3.17
C VAL A 17 -37.22 -15.17 -2.77
N ILE A 18 -37.70 -14.92 -1.54
CA ILE A 18 -37.97 -13.55 -1.08
C ILE A 18 -36.68 -12.81 -0.68
N PHE A 19 -35.60 -13.52 -0.36
CA PHE A 19 -34.33 -12.90 0.02
C PHE A 19 -33.51 -12.36 -1.18
N ILE A 20 -33.77 -12.86 -2.40
CA ILE A 20 -32.96 -12.53 -3.59
C ILE A 20 -33.45 -11.26 -4.32
N ALA A 21 -34.70 -10.84 -4.10
CA ALA A 21 -35.29 -9.70 -4.81
C ALA A 21 -35.11 -8.33 -4.09
N LEU A 22 -34.51 -8.31 -2.90
CA LEU A 22 -34.29 -7.07 -2.11
C LEU A 22 -32.86 -6.52 -2.19
N ILE A 23 -31.99 -7.12 -3.02
CA ILE A 23 -30.60 -6.65 -3.25
C ILE A 23 -30.46 -6.03 -4.66
N SER A 24 -31.57 -5.74 -5.34
CA SER A 24 -31.54 -4.81 -6.48
C SER A 24 -31.61 -3.38 -5.96
N GLU A 25 -30.58 -2.96 -5.24
CA GLU A 25 -30.30 -1.53 -5.12
C GLU A 25 -29.95 -1.00 -6.52
N PRO A 26 -30.52 0.13 -6.95
CA PRO A 26 -30.27 0.68 -8.26
C PRO A 26 -28.78 0.99 -8.41
N LEU A 27 -28.17 0.38 -9.44
CA LEU A 27 -26.85 0.65 -9.96
C LEU A 27 -26.72 2.09 -10.47
N LEU A 28 -26.69 3.09 -9.58
CA LEU A 28 -26.34 4.48 -9.92
C LEU A 28 -25.70 5.20 -8.72
N PHE A 29 -24.61 4.67 -8.17
CA PHE A 29 -23.70 5.50 -7.39
C PHE A 29 -22.81 6.30 -8.34
N ARG A 30 -23.33 7.48 -8.72
CA ARG A 30 -22.52 8.58 -9.22
C ARG A 30 -21.37 8.82 -8.24
N SER A 31 -20.17 8.87 -8.78
CA SER A 31 -18.90 9.11 -8.12
C SER A 31 -18.97 10.30 -7.15
N VAL A 32 -19.09 10.02 -5.85
CA VAL A 32 -18.69 10.94 -4.78
C VAL A 32 -17.23 10.58 -4.45
N ILE A 33 -16.31 11.03 -5.30
CA ILE A 33 -14.88 10.91 -5.04
C ILE A 33 -14.57 11.80 -3.84
N GLY A 34 -14.17 11.19 -2.72
CA GLY A 34 -13.57 11.93 -1.62
C GLY A 34 -13.51 11.22 -0.26
N ARG A 35 -14.36 10.23 0.03
CA ARG A 35 -14.38 9.55 1.34
C ARG A 35 -14.42 8.00 1.32
N ASP A 36 -14.94 7.37 0.27
CA ASP A 36 -15.09 5.90 0.21
C ASP A 36 -13.87 5.13 -0.33
N SER A 37 -12.95 5.81 -1.01
CA SER A 37 -11.78 5.15 -1.61
C SER A 37 -10.67 4.84 -0.58
N ARG A 38 -10.61 5.56 0.56
CA ARG A 38 -9.67 5.24 1.65
C ARG A 38 -9.96 3.89 2.29
N LEU A 39 -11.24 3.60 2.56
CA LEU A 39 -11.65 2.32 3.17
C LEU A 39 -11.28 1.14 2.26
N SER A 40 -11.40 1.32 0.94
CA SER A 40 -10.95 0.34 -0.04
C SER A 40 -9.44 0.11 0.06
N CYS A 41 -8.62 1.18 0.11
CA CYS A 41 -7.17 1.01 0.21
C CYS A 41 -6.73 0.41 1.56
N ALA A 42 -7.42 0.72 2.66
CA ALA A 42 -7.20 0.07 3.96
C ALA A 42 -7.63 -1.40 3.95
N SER A 43 -8.74 -1.75 3.30
CA SER A 43 -9.18 -3.15 3.11
C SER A 43 -8.17 -3.94 2.30
N ASN A 44 -7.65 -3.36 1.22
CA ASN A 44 -6.58 -3.93 0.42
C ASN A 44 -5.33 -4.21 1.24
N LEU A 45 -4.88 -3.26 2.07
CA LEU A 45 -3.75 -3.48 2.98
C LEU A 45 -4.00 -4.60 3.99
N ARG A 46 -5.23 -4.76 4.51
CA ARG A 46 -5.57 -5.91 5.36
C ARG A 46 -5.45 -7.23 4.60
N GLN A 47 -5.92 -7.28 3.35
CA GLN A 47 -5.78 -8.48 2.51
C GLN A 47 -4.31 -8.77 2.18
N LEU A 48 -3.50 -7.75 1.92
CA LEU A 48 -2.07 -7.88 1.71
C LEU A 48 -1.35 -8.39 2.97
N GLY A 49 -1.69 -7.85 4.15
CA GLY A 49 -1.17 -8.30 5.44
C GLY A 49 -1.54 -9.76 5.74
N LEU A 50 -2.78 -10.17 5.46
CA LEU A 50 -3.19 -11.58 5.54
C LEU A 50 -2.41 -12.47 4.58
N GLY A 51 -2.15 -11.99 3.35
CA GLY A 51 -1.31 -12.70 2.38
C GLY A 51 0.14 -12.86 2.83
N LEU A 52 0.71 -11.84 3.51
CA LEU A 52 2.04 -11.95 4.13
C LEU A 52 2.04 -12.99 5.25
N ALA A 53 1.04 -13.01 6.12
CA ALA A 53 0.94 -13.98 7.21
C ALA A 53 0.80 -15.42 6.70
N GLN A 54 0.03 -15.65 5.63
CA GLN A 54 -0.07 -16.98 5.02
C GLN A 54 1.23 -17.40 4.32
N TYR A 55 1.90 -16.46 3.63
CA TYR A 55 3.21 -16.74 3.05
C TYR A 55 4.21 -17.15 4.13
N GLU A 56 4.25 -16.42 5.24
CA GLU A 56 5.19 -16.65 6.33
C GLU A 56 5.04 -18.06 6.95
N GLN A 57 3.80 -18.50 7.17
CA GLN A 57 3.47 -19.86 7.64
C GLN A 57 4.00 -20.96 6.71
N ASP A 58 4.01 -20.71 5.40
CA ASP A 58 4.45 -21.67 4.39
C ASP A 58 5.96 -21.61 4.08
N ASN A 59 6.69 -20.59 4.58
CA ASN A 59 8.05 -20.27 4.16
C ASN A 59 9.03 -20.14 5.34
N ASP A 60 9.04 -21.12 6.24
CA ASP A 60 9.95 -21.20 7.40
C ASP A 60 9.91 -19.95 8.29
N GLU A 61 8.71 -19.40 8.54
CA GLU A 61 8.48 -18.23 9.39
C GLU A 61 9.23 -16.97 8.90
N LYS A 62 9.34 -16.83 7.57
CA LYS A 62 9.97 -15.68 6.92
C LYS A 62 9.02 -14.92 6.02
N LEU A 63 9.10 -13.59 6.11
CA LEU A 63 8.50 -12.68 5.15
C LEU A 63 9.14 -12.88 3.76
N PRO A 64 8.39 -12.64 2.67
CA PRO A 64 8.95 -12.74 1.34
C PRO A 64 10.06 -11.71 1.16
N PRO A 65 11.14 -12.02 0.42
CA PRO A 65 12.11 -11.01 0.04
C PRO A 65 11.41 -9.95 -0.84
N ARG A 66 11.94 -8.72 -0.80
CA ARG A 66 11.46 -7.63 -1.65
C ARG A 66 11.41 -8.01 -3.13
N GLN A 67 12.46 -8.69 -3.60
CA GLN A 67 12.59 -9.23 -4.95
C GLN A 67 13.19 -10.65 -4.90
N ASN A 68 12.82 -11.50 -5.85
CA ASN A 68 13.32 -12.87 -5.97
C ASN A 68 13.47 -13.26 -7.46
N ALA A 69 14.50 -14.02 -7.82
CA ALA A 69 14.69 -14.56 -9.18
C ALA A 69 13.87 -15.83 -9.45
N SER A 70 12.62 -15.88 -8.97
CA SER A 70 11.73 -17.04 -9.08
C SER A 70 10.72 -16.95 -10.23
N GLY A 71 10.80 -15.92 -11.08
CA GLY A 71 9.98 -15.79 -12.28
C GLY A 71 10.41 -16.76 -13.39
N ALA A 72 9.58 -16.88 -14.44
CA ALA A 72 9.88 -17.70 -15.60
C ALA A 72 11.27 -17.35 -16.19
N GLY A 73 12.12 -18.35 -16.42
CA GLY A 73 13.48 -18.15 -16.92
C GLY A 73 14.44 -17.49 -15.92
N GLY A 74 14.13 -17.49 -14.62
CA GLY A 74 14.93 -16.82 -13.59
C GLY A 74 14.69 -15.31 -13.51
N ALA A 75 13.60 -14.83 -14.09
CA ALA A 75 13.26 -13.41 -14.05
C ALA A 75 12.99 -12.94 -12.62
N LEU A 76 13.35 -11.69 -12.31
CA LEU A 76 13.05 -11.10 -11.02
C LEU A 76 11.54 -10.83 -10.90
N VAL A 77 10.95 -11.27 -9.80
CA VAL A 77 9.59 -11.01 -9.33
C VAL A 77 9.65 -10.27 -8.00
N SER A 78 8.58 -9.56 -7.63
CA SER A 78 8.52 -8.90 -6.31
C SER A 78 7.76 -9.74 -5.27
N TRP A 79 7.80 -9.30 -4.01
CA TRP A 79 6.96 -9.81 -2.92
C TRP A 79 5.48 -9.98 -3.32
N ARG A 80 4.96 -9.09 -4.20
CA ARG A 80 3.56 -9.15 -4.66
C ARG A 80 3.25 -10.45 -5.40
N TYR A 81 4.17 -10.90 -6.24
CA TYR A 81 4.04 -12.18 -6.96
C TYR A 81 4.05 -13.35 -5.99
N LEU A 82 4.93 -13.31 -4.99
CA LEU A 82 5.10 -14.37 -4.01
C LEU A 82 3.87 -14.53 -3.12
N ILE A 83 3.18 -13.44 -2.77
CA ILE A 83 1.96 -13.52 -1.95
C ILE A 83 0.66 -13.65 -2.75
N TYR A 84 0.71 -13.44 -4.07
CA TYR A 84 -0.48 -13.51 -4.94
C TYR A 84 -1.29 -14.81 -4.79
N PRO A 85 -0.68 -16.01 -4.64
CA PRO A 85 -1.43 -17.27 -4.43
C PRO A 85 -2.35 -17.26 -3.20
N TYR A 86 -2.03 -16.47 -2.17
CA TYR A 86 -2.80 -16.34 -0.92
C TYR A 86 -3.94 -15.31 -1.02
N ILE A 87 -3.83 -14.37 -1.96
CA ILE A 87 -4.79 -13.26 -2.12
C ILE A 87 -5.78 -13.56 -3.25
N LYS A 88 -5.29 -14.09 -4.38
CA LYS A 88 -6.07 -14.47 -5.59
C LYS A 88 -6.93 -13.33 -6.18
N SER A 89 -6.57 -12.07 -5.89
CA SER A 89 -7.24 -10.87 -6.38
C SER A 89 -6.20 -9.83 -6.78
N ARG A 90 -6.18 -9.42 -8.06
CA ARG A 90 -5.28 -8.38 -8.56
C ARG A 90 -5.69 -6.99 -8.08
N ASP A 91 -6.99 -6.77 -7.88
CA ASP A 91 -7.55 -5.49 -7.44
C ASP A 91 -7.08 -5.12 -6.03
N SER A 92 -6.75 -6.12 -5.20
CA SER A 92 -6.22 -5.92 -3.85
C SER A 92 -4.83 -5.25 -3.86
N PHE A 93 -4.11 -5.26 -4.98
CA PHE A 93 -2.82 -4.57 -5.13
C PHE A 93 -2.97 -3.13 -5.66
N ARG A 94 -4.19 -2.73 -6.03
CA ARG A 94 -4.49 -1.41 -6.60
C ARG A 94 -5.26 -0.55 -5.61
N CYS A 95 -4.72 0.62 -5.27
CA CYS A 95 -5.48 1.63 -4.54
C CYS A 95 -6.28 2.48 -5.56
N PRO A 96 -7.63 2.50 -5.51
CA PRO A 96 -8.43 3.28 -6.45
C PRO A 96 -8.18 4.80 -6.40
N SER A 97 -7.68 5.33 -5.28
CA SER A 97 -7.30 6.74 -5.15
C SER A 97 -5.91 7.06 -5.71
N ASN A 98 -5.07 6.05 -5.94
CA ASN A 98 -3.68 6.29 -6.28
C ASN A 98 -3.59 6.82 -7.72
N PRO A 99 -3.03 8.03 -7.92
CA PRO A 99 -2.94 8.64 -9.24
C PRO A 99 -1.89 7.96 -10.13
N ALA A 100 -1.00 7.14 -9.56
CA ALA A 100 -0.09 6.32 -10.33
C ALA A 100 -0.90 5.31 -11.14
N GLY A 101 -0.83 5.41 -12.47
CA GLY A 101 -1.34 4.37 -13.36
C GLY A 101 -0.67 3.01 -13.07
N PRO A 102 -1.25 1.89 -13.55
CA PRO A 102 -0.49 0.65 -13.56
C PRO A 102 0.84 0.92 -14.27
N ALA A 103 1.97 0.66 -13.61
CA ALA A 103 3.26 0.82 -14.25
C ALA A 103 3.24 -0.07 -15.51
N PRO A 104 3.47 0.48 -16.71
CA PRO A 104 3.51 -0.36 -17.91
C PRO A 104 4.59 -1.41 -17.70
N ALA A 105 4.24 -2.68 -17.91
CA ALA A 105 5.12 -3.84 -17.74
C ALA A 105 6.42 -3.79 -18.58
N SER A 106 6.62 -2.75 -19.39
CA SER A 106 7.59 -2.71 -20.49
C SER A 106 8.63 -1.60 -20.43
N GLN A 107 8.82 -0.88 -19.32
CA GLN A 107 9.88 0.12 -19.24
C GLN A 107 10.83 -0.12 -18.05
N ALA A 108 11.95 -0.77 -18.37
CA ALA A 108 13.22 -0.71 -17.62
C ALA A 108 13.17 -1.10 -16.12
N LEU A 109 12.17 -1.85 -15.68
CA LEU A 109 12.20 -2.47 -14.34
C LEU A 109 12.79 -3.88 -14.46
N PRO A 110 13.74 -4.28 -13.60
CA PRO A 110 14.16 -5.68 -13.50
C PRO A 110 12.99 -6.63 -13.19
N LEU A 111 11.88 -6.08 -12.69
CA LEU A 111 10.69 -6.77 -12.19
C LEU A 111 9.56 -6.92 -13.23
N ALA A 112 9.90 -7.08 -14.52
CA ALA A 112 8.96 -7.05 -15.65
C ALA A 112 7.85 -8.15 -15.65
N THR A 113 7.71 -8.95 -14.59
CA THR A 113 7.01 -10.24 -14.66
C THR A 113 5.79 -10.42 -13.76
N ASP A 114 5.46 -9.49 -12.85
CA ASP A 114 4.34 -9.71 -11.93
C ASP A 114 2.98 -9.13 -12.35
N ASP A 115 2.90 -8.18 -13.29
CA ASP A 115 1.65 -7.53 -13.77
C ASP A 115 0.69 -7.08 -12.64
N LEU A 116 1.25 -6.79 -11.46
CA LEU A 116 0.50 -6.34 -10.29
C LEU A 116 0.69 -4.84 -10.09
N SER A 117 -0.38 -4.15 -9.67
CA SER A 117 -0.31 -2.72 -9.37
C SER A 117 0.71 -2.43 -8.26
N ARG A 118 1.40 -1.30 -8.39
CA ARG A 118 2.42 -0.81 -7.45
C ARG A 118 1.88 0.28 -6.54
N SER A 119 0.58 0.22 -6.24
CA SER A 119 -0.04 1.17 -5.33
C SER A 119 0.44 1.03 -3.89
N TYR A 120 1.04 -0.12 -3.58
CA TYR A 120 1.57 -0.48 -2.28
C TYR A 120 3.00 -0.97 -2.40
N ALA A 121 3.80 -0.65 -1.39
CA ALA A 121 5.22 -0.88 -1.37
C ALA A 121 5.65 -1.38 0.01
N VAL A 122 6.54 -2.37 0.03
CA VAL A 122 7.07 -2.92 1.29
C VAL A 122 8.14 -2.02 1.89
N ASN A 123 8.29 -2.04 3.21
CA ASN A 123 9.34 -1.32 3.92
C ASN A 123 10.71 -2.01 3.74
N ALA A 124 11.54 -1.46 2.86
CA ALA A 124 12.94 -1.86 2.72
C ALA A 124 13.89 -0.99 3.55
N THR A 125 13.47 0.22 3.94
CA THR A 125 14.29 1.26 4.61
C THR A 125 15.51 1.77 3.83
N HIS A 126 16.33 0.91 3.22
CA HIS A 126 17.49 1.28 2.40
C HIS A 126 17.86 0.17 1.41
N ASP A 127 18.48 0.50 0.28
CA ASP A 127 19.04 -0.46 -0.69
C ASP A 127 20.43 -1.01 -0.31
N ASP A 128 21.01 -0.55 0.79
CA ASP A 128 22.37 -0.91 1.21
C ASP A 128 22.25 -2.01 2.27
N PRO A 129 22.72 -3.24 2.01
CA PRO A 129 22.61 -4.36 2.95
C PRO A 129 23.19 -4.06 4.34
N MET A 130 24.12 -3.10 4.48
CA MET A 130 24.68 -2.72 5.78
C MET A 130 23.85 -1.67 6.54
N ARG A 131 22.87 -1.04 5.88
CA ARG A 131 22.03 0.03 6.44
C ARG A 131 20.52 -0.26 6.34
N SER A 132 20.16 -1.37 5.72
CA SER A 132 18.79 -1.77 5.45
C SER A 132 18.19 -2.43 6.70
N LEU A 133 17.34 -1.68 7.40
CA LEU A 133 16.76 -2.08 8.70
C LEU A 133 15.25 -2.33 8.64
N GLY A 134 14.64 -2.23 7.45
CA GLY A 134 13.22 -2.51 7.25
C GLY A 134 12.98 -4.01 7.04
N PRO A 135 11.82 -4.57 7.39
CA PRO A 135 11.57 -6.03 7.35
C PRO A 135 11.69 -6.67 5.96
N PHE A 136 11.71 -5.89 4.87
CA PHE A 136 11.90 -6.39 3.50
C PHE A 136 13.26 -6.00 2.92
N ALA A 137 14.20 -5.58 3.77
CA ALA A 137 15.58 -5.29 3.44
C ALA A 137 16.29 -6.46 2.74
N ASP A 138 17.11 -6.14 1.73
CA ASP A 138 17.99 -7.12 1.08
C ASP A 138 19.03 -7.72 2.06
N ALA A 139 19.28 -7.04 3.18
CA ALA A 139 20.11 -7.52 4.29
C ALA A 139 19.67 -8.88 4.84
N TYR A 140 18.38 -9.23 4.71
CA TYR A 140 17.83 -10.49 5.20
C TYR A 140 17.85 -11.62 4.17
N GLY A 141 18.36 -11.37 2.95
CA GLY A 141 18.63 -12.37 1.91
C GLY A 141 17.43 -13.23 1.49
N ARG A 142 17.08 -14.22 2.32
CA ARG A 142 15.94 -15.14 2.16
C ARG A 142 14.66 -14.70 2.87
N GLY A 143 14.62 -13.47 3.38
CA GLY A 143 13.46 -12.94 4.11
C GLY A 143 13.71 -12.77 5.59
N PHE A 144 13.04 -11.78 6.17
CA PHE A 144 13.09 -11.46 7.59
C PHE A 144 12.16 -12.38 8.39
N SER A 145 12.62 -12.88 9.53
CA SER A 145 11.77 -13.66 10.45
C SER A 145 11.03 -12.72 11.39
N LEU A 146 9.70 -12.87 11.48
CA LEU A 146 8.85 -12.02 12.34
C LEU A 146 9.26 -12.09 13.81
N ASP A 147 9.72 -13.26 14.28
CA ASP A 147 10.23 -13.49 15.63
C ASP A 147 11.46 -12.65 15.97
N SER A 148 12.17 -12.15 14.96
CA SER A 148 13.33 -11.28 15.13
C SER A 148 12.95 -9.80 15.28
N SER A 149 11.67 -9.44 15.20
CA SER A 149 11.22 -8.05 15.37
C SER A 149 11.04 -7.70 16.84
N GLU A 150 11.60 -6.57 17.26
CA GLU A 150 11.45 -6.09 18.65
C GLU A 150 10.02 -5.58 18.93
N ALA A 151 9.32 -5.07 17.90
CA ALA A 151 7.95 -4.55 18.05
C ALA A 151 7.11 -4.70 16.76
N PRO A 152 6.59 -5.91 16.47
CA PRO A 152 5.80 -6.16 15.26
C PRO A 152 4.60 -5.20 15.07
N GLY A 153 3.91 -4.85 16.16
CA GLY A 153 2.80 -3.89 16.14
C GLY A 153 3.21 -2.42 16.05
N GLN A 154 4.50 -2.12 15.90
CA GLN A 154 5.02 -0.76 15.69
C GLN A 154 5.91 -0.65 14.45
N THR A 155 6.34 -1.77 13.86
CA THR A 155 7.11 -1.79 12.61
C THR A 155 6.19 -1.86 11.39
N ILE A 156 6.36 -0.91 10.47
CA ILE A 156 5.65 -0.82 9.20
C ILE A 156 6.11 -1.95 8.28
N ALA A 157 5.14 -2.70 7.74
CA ALA A 157 5.35 -3.73 6.73
C ALA A 157 5.13 -3.18 5.31
N ILE A 158 3.97 -2.57 5.07
CA ILE A 158 3.52 -2.09 3.76
C ILE A 158 2.95 -0.68 3.88
N VAL A 159 3.31 0.19 2.94
CA VAL A 159 2.74 1.53 2.80
C VAL A 159 2.11 1.75 1.43
N GLU A 160 1.28 2.78 1.31
CA GLU A 160 0.80 3.26 0.02
C GLU A 160 1.88 4.09 -0.68
N SER A 161 2.20 3.80 -1.94
CA SER A 161 3.22 4.51 -2.70
C SER A 161 2.72 4.89 -4.09
N THR A 162 3.17 6.05 -4.59
CA THR A 162 2.97 6.43 -5.99
C THR A 162 4.18 6.13 -6.87
N ALA A 163 5.29 5.66 -6.29
CA ALA A 163 6.49 5.30 -7.04
C ALA A 163 6.32 3.95 -7.76
N ALA A 164 7.10 3.72 -8.81
CA ALA A 164 7.05 2.45 -9.56
C ALA A 164 7.94 1.36 -8.94
N PHE A 165 8.47 1.58 -7.74
CA PHE A 165 9.29 0.61 -7.01
C PHE A 165 8.46 -0.50 -6.36
N SER A 166 9.11 -1.61 -6.01
CA SER A 166 8.49 -2.70 -5.23
C SER A 166 8.28 -2.32 -3.77
N ASP A 167 9.00 -1.32 -3.33
CA ASP A 167 9.33 -1.01 -1.97
C ASP A 167 9.40 0.49 -1.77
N PHE A 168 9.43 0.88 -0.51
CA PHE A 168 9.49 2.25 -0.08
C PHE A 168 10.73 2.45 0.79
N ASN A 169 11.49 3.47 0.45
CA ASN A 169 12.74 3.83 1.14
C ASN A 169 12.61 5.29 1.63
N PRO A 170 12.36 5.52 2.95
CA PRO A 170 12.28 6.87 3.50
C PRO A 170 13.64 7.59 3.46
N LEU A 171 14.75 6.87 3.30
CA LEU A 171 16.11 7.41 3.25
C LEU A 171 16.56 7.78 1.82
N PHE A 172 15.68 7.70 0.83
CA PHE A 172 15.96 8.02 -0.57
C PHE A 172 15.07 9.14 -1.13
N PRO A 173 15.28 10.40 -0.69
CA PRO A 173 14.49 11.54 -1.14
C PRO A 173 14.57 11.78 -2.66
N GLU A 174 15.65 11.37 -3.32
CA GLU A 174 15.83 11.51 -4.75
C GLU A 174 14.76 10.74 -5.55
N GLY A 175 14.27 9.61 -5.01
CA GLY A 175 13.22 8.77 -5.58
C GLY A 175 11.83 8.96 -4.95
N PHE A 176 11.75 9.25 -3.65
CA PHE A 176 10.49 9.28 -2.88
C PHE A 176 10.03 10.67 -2.40
N ALA A 177 10.78 11.73 -2.69
CA ALA A 177 10.33 13.13 -2.49
C ALA A 177 10.08 13.82 -3.85
N ARG A 178 9.40 13.12 -4.76
CA ARG A 178 9.18 13.56 -6.16
C ARG A 178 7.71 13.46 -6.56
N LYS A 179 7.36 14.18 -7.62
CA LYS A 179 6.08 13.96 -8.29
C LYS A 179 6.10 12.58 -8.93
N THR A 180 4.97 11.90 -8.91
CA THR A 180 4.78 10.61 -9.56
C THR A 180 5.20 10.67 -11.04
N ASN A 181 6.17 9.84 -11.41
CA ASN A 181 6.64 9.70 -12.79
C ASN A 181 7.05 8.25 -13.05
N ALA A 182 6.25 7.53 -13.83
CA ALA A 182 6.49 6.12 -14.13
C ALA A 182 7.82 5.88 -14.89
N ALA A 183 8.19 6.76 -15.82
CA ALA A 183 9.42 6.61 -16.61
C ALA A 183 10.69 6.81 -15.75
N ALA A 184 10.64 7.74 -14.79
CA ALA A 184 11.71 7.96 -13.83
C ALA A 184 11.58 7.07 -12.57
N GLN A 185 10.58 6.20 -12.53
CA GLN A 185 10.19 5.33 -11.41
C GLN A 185 9.94 6.06 -10.08
N SER A 186 9.91 7.39 -10.09
CA SER A 186 9.87 8.23 -8.91
C SER A 186 8.44 8.52 -8.46
N GLY A 187 8.31 8.87 -7.18
CA GLY A 187 7.03 9.18 -6.57
C GLY A 187 7.21 9.61 -5.13
N ASN A 188 6.24 9.25 -4.31
CA ASN A 188 6.14 9.65 -2.90
C ASN A 188 5.24 8.68 -2.12
N LEU A 189 5.21 8.86 -0.81
CA LEU A 189 4.25 8.18 0.06
C LEU A 189 2.85 8.73 -0.26
N PHE A 190 1.95 7.85 -0.69
CA PHE A 190 0.63 8.29 -1.11
C PHE A 190 -0.20 8.69 0.11
N SER A 191 -0.42 10.00 0.30
CA SER A 191 -1.25 10.55 1.38
C SER A 191 -2.47 11.33 0.85
N GLY A 192 -2.98 10.94 -0.32
CA GLY A 192 -4.15 11.54 -0.95
C GLY A 192 -5.47 11.31 -0.21
N HIS A 193 -5.48 10.50 0.86
CA HIS A 193 -6.69 10.19 1.64
C HIS A 193 -6.99 11.25 2.69
N ASN A 194 -7.06 12.52 2.30
CA ASN A 194 -7.12 13.69 3.20
C ASN A 194 -5.84 13.85 4.04
N ARG A 195 -4.67 13.84 3.38
CA ARG A 195 -3.33 14.02 3.97
C ARG A 195 -2.82 12.87 4.84
N VAL A 196 -3.61 11.82 5.01
CA VAL A 196 -3.17 10.59 5.67
C VAL A 196 -2.87 9.51 4.63
N THR A 197 -1.95 8.64 4.97
CA THR A 197 -1.67 7.38 4.27
C THR A 197 -2.14 6.22 5.15
N ASN A 198 -2.44 5.07 4.57
CA ASN A 198 -2.64 3.84 5.29
C ASN A 198 -1.32 3.04 5.31
N ALA A 199 -1.00 2.45 6.45
CA ALA A 199 0.10 1.49 6.59
C ALA A 199 -0.39 0.20 7.23
N ALA A 200 0.11 -0.93 6.73
CA ALA A 200 0.02 -2.22 7.41
C ALA A 200 1.30 -2.43 8.23
N PHE A 201 1.14 -2.97 9.43
CA PHE A 201 2.21 -3.30 10.36
C PHE A 201 2.51 -4.80 10.34
N LEU A 202 3.64 -5.21 10.92
CA LEU A 202 4.08 -6.61 10.89
C LEU A 202 3.10 -7.57 11.61
N ASP A 203 2.35 -7.08 12.61
CA ASP A 203 1.29 -7.85 13.27
C ASP A 203 -0.03 -7.94 12.46
N GLY A 204 -0.07 -7.33 11.28
CA GLY A 204 -1.21 -7.34 10.36
C GLY A 204 -2.25 -6.25 10.59
N HIS A 205 -2.13 -5.40 11.62
CA HIS A 205 -3.07 -4.29 11.77
C HIS A 205 -2.78 -3.19 10.73
N VAL A 206 -3.82 -2.40 10.43
CA VAL A 206 -3.74 -1.28 9.47
C VAL A 206 -4.14 0.01 10.15
N GLN A 207 -3.29 1.02 10.05
CA GLN A 207 -3.51 2.34 10.63
C GLN A 207 -3.38 3.44 9.57
N ALA A 208 -4.29 4.41 9.64
CA ALA A 208 -4.17 5.65 8.88
C ALA A 208 -3.41 6.69 9.70
N MET A 209 -2.40 7.31 9.12
CA MET A 209 -1.56 8.30 9.82
C MET A 209 -1.04 9.38 8.88
N LEU A 210 -0.70 10.52 9.47
CA LEU A 210 0.03 11.57 8.77
C LEU A 210 1.45 11.05 8.45
N PRO A 211 2.01 11.34 7.27
CA PRO A 211 3.40 11.01 6.96
C PRO A 211 4.40 11.46 8.04
N SER A 212 4.23 12.64 8.65
CA SER A 212 5.07 13.11 9.75
C SER A 212 5.05 12.21 10.98
N HIS A 213 3.92 11.51 11.24
CA HIS A 213 3.80 10.56 12.34
C HIS A 213 4.44 9.19 12.01
N MET A 214 4.91 8.99 10.77
CA MET A 214 5.73 7.83 10.40
C MET A 214 7.21 8.04 10.69
N LEU A 215 7.62 9.20 11.21
CA LEU A 215 8.97 9.41 11.75
C LEU A 215 9.04 8.90 13.19
N SER A 216 10.24 8.78 13.74
CA SER A 216 10.46 8.29 15.10
C SER A 216 9.60 9.05 16.12
N GLN A 217 8.72 8.34 16.84
CA GLN A 217 7.86 8.92 17.88
C GLN A 217 8.24 8.34 19.23
N SER A 218 8.53 9.21 20.22
CA SER A 218 8.90 8.80 21.58
C SER A 218 10.04 7.76 21.63
N GLY A 219 10.98 7.85 20.69
CA GLY A 219 12.13 6.94 20.59
C GLY A 219 11.88 5.66 19.78
N VAL A 220 10.66 5.43 19.28
CA VAL A 220 10.32 4.27 18.44
C VAL A 220 10.31 4.67 16.98
N ASN A 221 11.18 4.06 16.17
CA ASN A 221 11.22 4.22 14.73
C ASN A 221 10.40 3.12 14.03
N PRO A 222 9.28 3.45 13.38
CA PRO A 222 8.43 2.44 12.76
C PRO A 222 9.02 1.85 11.47
N TRP A 223 10.11 2.41 10.96
CA TRP A 223 10.77 1.90 9.75
C TRP A 223 11.78 0.80 10.03
N THR A 224 12.28 0.65 11.27
CA THR A 224 13.31 -0.34 11.59
C THR A 224 12.75 -1.51 12.40
N VAL A 225 13.29 -2.71 12.17
CA VAL A 225 12.89 -3.93 12.90
C VAL A 225 13.36 -3.95 14.35
N ASP A 226 14.41 -3.18 14.66
CA ASP A 226 14.97 -2.96 15.99
C ASP A 226 14.45 -1.69 16.68
N THR A 227 13.49 -1.01 16.05
CA THR A 227 12.87 0.24 16.51
C THR A 227 13.80 1.42 16.78
N LYS A 228 15.11 1.30 16.52
CA LYS A 228 16.08 2.34 16.84
C LYS A 228 15.87 3.59 15.98
N PRO A 229 16.00 4.79 16.57
CA PRO A 229 15.97 6.04 15.83
C PRO A 229 17.00 6.05 14.69
N PHE A 230 16.67 6.72 13.61
CA PHE A 230 17.64 7.00 12.57
C PHE A 230 18.79 7.88 13.08
N THR A 231 19.93 7.82 12.40
CA THR A 231 20.99 8.82 12.60
C THR A 231 20.45 10.21 12.27
N PRO A 232 21.01 11.32 12.81
CA PRO A 232 20.51 12.67 12.48
C PRO A 232 20.46 12.97 10.98
N MET A 233 21.39 12.39 10.21
CA MET A 233 21.41 12.53 8.75
C MET A 233 20.28 11.75 8.07
N ASP A 234 20.04 10.52 8.50
CA ASP A 234 18.99 9.66 7.95
C ASP A 234 17.60 10.17 8.36
N GLU A 235 17.45 10.67 9.58
CA GLU A 235 16.23 11.33 10.06
C GLU A 235 15.90 12.57 9.19
N ALA A 236 16.90 13.37 8.81
CA ALA A 236 16.70 14.51 7.92
C ALA A 236 16.19 14.10 6.52
N LYS A 237 16.70 12.97 5.99
CA LYS A 237 16.23 12.41 4.71
C LYS A 237 14.80 11.89 4.80
N ALA A 238 14.51 11.10 5.84
CA ALA A 238 13.16 10.61 6.13
C ALA A 238 12.16 11.77 6.28
N ALA A 239 12.54 12.79 7.04
CA ALA A 239 11.73 13.99 7.20
C ALA A 239 11.45 14.69 5.87
N ALA A 240 12.45 14.82 4.98
CA ALA A 240 12.24 15.41 3.66
C ALA A 240 11.21 14.61 2.82
N VAL A 241 11.27 13.28 2.84
CA VAL A 241 10.31 12.40 2.16
C VAL A 241 8.89 12.56 2.71
N MET A 242 8.74 12.53 4.04
CA MET A 242 7.43 12.65 4.69
C MET A 242 6.82 14.04 4.51
N GLN A 243 7.62 15.09 4.68
CA GLN A 243 7.18 16.48 4.49
C GLN A 243 6.77 16.76 3.04
N TYR A 244 7.52 16.24 2.07
CA TYR A 244 7.14 16.34 0.67
C TYR A 244 5.77 15.70 0.42
N SER A 245 5.58 14.50 0.95
CA SER A 245 4.34 13.73 0.81
C SER A 245 3.17 14.49 1.45
N GLU A 246 3.31 15.10 2.63
CA GLU A 246 2.22 15.93 3.18
C GLU A 246 1.91 17.16 2.34
N LYS A 247 2.96 17.87 1.90
CA LYS A 247 2.85 19.13 1.18
C LYS A 247 2.14 18.95 -0.15
N ILE A 248 2.52 17.95 -0.95
CA ILE A 248 1.98 17.78 -2.30
C ILE A 248 0.47 17.53 -2.29
N TYR A 249 -0.05 16.78 -1.32
CA TYR A 249 -1.49 16.52 -1.21
C TYR A 249 -2.25 17.65 -0.49
N HIS A 250 -1.57 18.51 0.27
CA HIS A 250 -2.14 19.78 0.72
C HIS A 250 -2.41 20.72 -0.47
N GLU A 251 -1.40 20.94 -1.31
CA GLU A 251 -1.49 21.83 -2.47
C GLU A 251 -2.52 21.36 -3.51
N MET A 252 -2.63 20.04 -3.74
CA MET A 252 -3.64 19.48 -4.65
C MET A 252 -5.09 19.75 -4.22
N ARG A 253 -5.34 19.89 -2.90
CA ARG A 253 -6.68 20.13 -2.37
C ARG A 253 -7.09 21.59 -2.45
N GLU A 254 -6.15 22.52 -2.24
CA GLU A 254 -6.45 23.95 -2.25
C GLU A 254 -6.58 24.55 -3.66
N GLY A 255 -6.09 23.83 -4.67
CA GLY A 255 -6.05 24.32 -6.05
C GLY A 255 -5.13 25.54 -6.20
N PRO A 256 -4.87 26.02 -7.44
CA PRO A 256 -4.13 27.25 -7.60
C PRO A 256 -4.93 28.40 -6.97
N VAL A 257 -4.36 29.06 -5.95
CA VAL A 257 -4.87 30.31 -5.40
C VAL A 257 -4.95 31.31 -6.54
N ARG A 258 -6.15 31.50 -7.13
CA ARG A 258 -6.39 32.59 -8.07
C ARG A 258 -6.23 33.88 -7.27
N ARG A 259 -5.05 34.51 -7.32
CA ARG A 259 -4.88 35.89 -6.87
C ARG A 259 -5.87 36.72 -7.69
N ARG A 260 -6.99 37.15 -7.08
CA ARG A 260 -7.81 38.20 -7.65
C ARG A 260 -6.96 39.46 -7.61
N VAL A 261 -6.33 39.78 -8.73
CA VAL A 261 -5.76 41.11 -8.94
C VAL A 261 -6.98 42.04 -9.06
N PHE A 262 -7.31 42.73 -7.97
CA PHE A 262 -8.24 43.85 -8.03
C PHE A 262 -7.53 44.99 -8.77
N PHE A 263 -7.86 45.18 -10.04
CA PHE A 263 -7.56 46.42 -10.73
C PHE A 263 -8.49 47.49 -10.15
N TRP A 264 -7.94 48.39 -9.34
CA TRP A 264 -8.59 49.67 -9.06
C TRP A 264 -8.39 50.55 -10.29
N ASP A 265 -9.47 50.79 -11.02
CA ASP A 265 -9.52 51.75 -12.10
C ASP A 265 -9.54 53.15 -11.49
N ILE A 266 -8.38 53.80 -11.42
CA ILE A 266 -8.27 55.23 -11.08
C ILE A 266 -8.64 56.02 -12.32
N GLY A 267 -9.95 56.17 -12.52
CA GLY A 267 -10.54 57.05 -13.51
C GLY A 267 -10.09 58.50 -13.30
N ARG A 268 -9.49 59.06 -14.35
CA ARG A 268 -9.25 60.49 -14.53
C ARG A 268 -10.57 61.24 -14.62
N SER A 269 -10.69 62.33 -13.87
CA SER A 269 -11.34 63.58 -14.28
C SER A 269 -10.74 64.72 -13.49
#